data_AF-A0A6J6GK41-F1
#
_entry.id   AF-A0A6J6GK41-F1
#
_cell.length_a   1.000
_cell.length_b   1.000
_cell.length_c   1.000
_cell.angle_alpha   90.00
_cell.angle_beta   90.00
_cell.angle_gamma   90.00
#
_symmetry.space_group_name_H-M   'P 1'
#
loop_
_entity.id
_entity.type
_entity.pdbx_description
1 polymer ?
#
loop_
_entity_poly.entity_id
_entity_poly.type
_entity_poly.pdbx_seq_one_letter_code
_entity_poly.pdbx_strand_id
1 'polypeptide(L)'
;MDRDQLQGVVAHEMAHVANRDTLVSAVAATSAGAIAIVSDMMMRMMWFGGGRRDRDSNANPVMLVISLFVLILAPIAALLLKSAISRKRESLADATAVAFTRNPSGLRSALEVLAQDSTVVKQRSNAVAHIWIESPLDGKSVSQMFASHPPIQQRIETLRKMEGTPLN
;
A
#
# COMPACT_ATOMS: atom_id res chain seq x y z
N MET A 1 -10.62 -6.52 24.19
CA MET A 1 -11.62 -6.62 23.10
C MET A 1 -12.70 -7.59 23.50
N ASP A 2 -13.94 -7.38 23.06
CA ASP A 2 -15.08 -8.30 23.23
C ASP A 2 -15.25 -9.25 22.03
N ARG A 3 -16.29 -10.11 22.07
CA ARG A 3 -16.54 -11.12 21.03
C ARG A 3 -16.86 -10.49 19.67
N ASP A 4 -17.63 -9.42 19.63
CA ASP A 4 -18.05 -8.78 18.37
C ASP A 4 -16.90 -8.03 17.72
N GLN A 5 -16.04 -7.41 18.53
CA GLN A 5 -14.79 -6.80 18.11
C GLN A 5 -13.84 -7.84 17.50
N LEU A 6 -13.63 -8.96 18.20
CA LEU A 6 -12.78 -10.04 17.71
C LEU A 6 -13.36 -10.68 16.44
N GLN A 7 -14.68 -10.88 16.39
CA GLN A 7 -15.34 -11.39 15.20
C GLN A 7 -15.17 -10.44 14.00
N GLY A 8 -15.25 -9.12 14.22
CA GLY A 8 -14.98 -8.11 13.19
C GLY A 8 -13.56 -8.17 12.65
N VAL A 9 -12.56 -8.25 13.54
CA VAL A 9 -11.14 -8.34 13.15
C VAL A 9 -10.85 -9.65 12.42
N VAL A 10 -11.32 -10.79 12.93
CA VAL A 10 -11.14 -12.08 12.24
C VAL A 10 -11.82 -12.07 10.87
N ALA A 11 -13.00 -11.47 10.74
CA ALA A 11 -13.67 -11.35 9.45
C ALA A 11 -12.89 -10.46 8.47
N HIS A 12 -12.18 -9.43 8.94
CA HIS A 12 -11.29 -8.61 8.13
C HIS A 12 -10.08 -9.40 7.62
N GLU A 13 -9.43 -10.18 8.49
CA GLU A 13 -8.32 -11.05 8.06
C GLU A 13 -8.78 -12.14 7.07
N MET A 14 -9.97 -12.72 7.29
CA MET A 14 -10.58 -13.66 6.36
C MET A 14 -10.96 -13.00 5.04
N ALA A 15 -11.35 -11.72 5.06
CA ALA A 15 -11.62 -10.95 3.85
C ALA A 15 -10.36 -10.79 2.99
N HIS A 16 -9.19 -10.54 3.58
CA HIS A 16 -7.93 -10.51 2.83
C HIS A 16 -7.67 -11.81 2.08
N VAL A 17 -7.96 -12.97 2.70
CA VAL A 17 -7.84 -14.27 2.03
C VAL A 17 -8.88 -14.41 0.91
N ALA A 18 -10.14 -14.09 1.19
CA ALA A 18 -11.24 -14.19 0.22
C ALA A 18 -11.02 -13.31 -1.01
N ASN A 19 -10.50 -12.10 -0.81
CA ASN A 19 -10.24 -11.11 -1.86
C ASN A 19 -8.89 -11.31 -2.56
N ARG A 20 -8.16 -12.37 -2.20
CA ARG A 20 -6.84 -12.73 -2.76
C ARG A 20 -5.81 -11.62 -2.62
N ASP A 21 -5.91 -10.91 -1.51
CA ASP A 21 -4.83 -10.41 -0.69
C ASP A 21 -3.44 -10.24 -1.35
N THR A 22 -2.66 -11.22 -0.94
CA THR A 22 -1.30 -11.53 -1.33
C THR A 22 -1.10 -11.65 -2.84
N LEU A 23 -2.05 -12.21 -3.59
CA LEU A 23 -1.90 -12.40 -5.04
C LEU A 23 -1.86 -11.05 -5.76
N VAL A 24 -2.80 -10.15 -5.47
CA VAL A 24 -2.84 -8.82 -6.09
C VAL A 24 -1.59 -8.03 -5.74
N SER A 25 -1.17 -8.09 -4.47
CA SER A 25 0.06 -7.43 -4.00
C SER A 25 1.31 -7.99 -4.67
N ALA A 26 1.39 -9.31 -4.88
CA ALA A 26 2.49 -9.96 -5.58
C ALA A 26 2.54 -9.52 -7.05
N VAL A 27 1.42 -9.56 -7.77
CA VAL A 27 1.34 -9.13 -9.18
C VAL A 27 1.73 -7.64 -9.32
N ALA A 28 1.23 -6.78 -8.44
CA ALA A 28 1.58 -5.37 -8.43
C ALA A 28 3.08 -5.14 -8.15
N ALA A 29 3.64 -5.86 -7.18
CA ALA A 29 5.06 -5.77 -6.84
C ALA A 29 5.97 -6.27 -7.98
N THR A 30 5.64 -7.41 -8.60
CA THR A 30 6.38 -7.95 -9.74
C THR A 30 6.32 -7.00 -10.95
N SER A 31 5.15 -6.41 -11.22
CA SER A 31 4.98 -5.44 -12.32
C SER A 31 5.80 -4.17 -12.07
N ALA A 32 5.74 -3.62 -10.86
CA ALA A 32 6.55 -2.46 -10.48
C ALA A 32 8.05 -2.77 -10.54
N GLY A 33 8.47 -3.96 -10.11
CA GLY A 33 9.84 -4.44 -10.20
C GLY A 33 10.34 -4.57 -11.64
N ALA A 34 9.51 -5.11 -12.54
CA ALA A 34 9.84 -5.20 -13.96
C ALA A 34 10.06 -3.80 -14.58
N ILE A 35 9.18 -2.85 -14.28
CA ILE A 35 9.33 -1.44 -14.72
C ILE A 35 10.64 -0.85 -14.18
N ALA A 36 10.94 -1.06 -12.90
CA ALA A 36 12.15 -0.55 -12.27
C ALA A 36 13.43 -1.12 -12.91
N ILE A 37 13.45 -2.42 -13.23
CA ILE A 37 14.59 -3.06 -13.91
C ILE A 37 14.78 -2.50 -15.32
N VAL A 38 13.69 -2.35 -16.09
CA VAL A 38 13.76 -1.77 -17.44
C VAL A 38 14.27 -0.32 -17.37
N SER A 39 13.77 0.48 -16.43
CA SER A 39 14.22 1.85 -16.23
C SER A 39 15.70 1.92 -15.82
N ASP A 40 16.16 1.08 -14.89
CA ASP A 40 17.58 1.02 -14.47
C ASP A 40 18.48 0.61 -15.64
N MET A 41 18.08 -0.41 -16.41
CA MET A 41 18.81 -0.86 -17.60
C MET A 41 18.94 0.25 -18.64
N MET A 42 17.85 0.97 -18.93
CA MET A 42 17.86 2.12 -19.84
C MET A 42 18.75 3.25 -19.32
N MET A 43 18.72 3.55 -18.02
CA MET A 43 19.59 4.55 -17.39
C MET A 43 21.07 4.20 -17.58
N ARG A 44 21.43 2.95 -17.32
CA ARG A 44 22.81 2.45 -17.49
C ARG A 44 23.24 2.48 -18.96
N MET A 45 22.38 2.11 -19.90
CA MET A 45 22.69 2.20 -21.33
C MET A 45 22.93 3.63 -21.79
N MET A 46 22.17 4.61 -21.27
CA MET A 46 22.40 6.03 -21.60
C MET A 46 23.70 6.57 -20.98
N TRP A 47 23.99 6.23 -19.72
CA TRP A 47 25.15 6.77 -19.00
C TRP A 47 26.48 6.08 -19.37
N PHE A 48 26.47 4.77 -19.56
CA PHE A 48 27.66 3.96 -19.81
C PHE A 48 27.78 3.46 -21.26
N GLY A 49 26.69 3.46 -22.04
CA GLY A 49 26.70 3.06 -23.46
C GLY A 49 27.10 4.18 -24.44
N GLY A 50 27.35 5.40 -23.96
CA GLY A 50 27.69 6.57 -24.78
C GLY A 50 29.14 6.64 -25.30
N GLY A 51 30.00 5.66 -24.99
CA GLY A 51 31.44 5.72 -25.23
C GLY A 51 31.92 5.62 -26.70
N ARG A 52 31.03 5.46 -27.68
CA ARG A 52 31.39 5.39 -29.12
C ARG A 52 30.25 5.85 -30.03
N ARG A 53 29.81 7.11 -29.90
CA ARG A 53 28.95 7.69 -30.94
C ARG A 53 29.67 8.87 -31.58
N ASP A 54 30.16 8.59 -32.77
CA ASP A 54 30.72 9.55 -33.71
C ASP A 54 29.87 10.81 -33.78
N ARG A 55 30.60 11.90 -34.00
CA ARG A 55 30.25 13.32 -33.86
C ARG A 55 29.12 13.85 -34.76
N ASP A 56 28.24 13.00 -35.28
CA ASP A 56 27.36 13.36 -36.40
C ASP A 56 25.87 12.96 -36.27
N SER A 57 25.40 12.59 -35.07
CA SER A 57 23.96 12.38 -34.86
C SER A 57 23.31 13.54 -34.11
N ASN A 58 22.38 14.21 -34.80
CA ASN A 58 21.40 15.17 -34.29
C ASN A 58 20.52 14.54 -33.19
N ALA A 59 21.10 14.18 -32.05
CA ALA A 59 20.34 13.80 -30.86
C ALA A 59 19.66 15.06 -30.33
N ASN A 60 18.38 15.23 -30.65
CA ASN A 60 17.60 16.37 -30.19
C ASN A 60 17.66 16.44 -28.65
N PRO A 61 18.29 17.47 -28.07
CA PRO A 61 18.48 17.58 -26.62
C PRO A 61 17.14 17.57 -25.86
N VAL A 62 16.05 18.00 -26.52
CA VAL A 62 14.69 17.93 -25.96
C VAL A 62 14.24 16.48 -25.74
N MET A 63 14.53 15.56 -26.67
CA MET A 63 14.16 14.15 -26.53
C MET A 63 14.95 13.47 -25.39
N LEU A 64 16.20 13.86 -25.17
CA LEU A 64 17.04 13.35 -24.08
C LEU A 64 16.49 13.77 -22.71
N VAL A 65 16.06 15.03 -22.58
CA VAL A 65 15.45 15.53 -21.34
C VAL A 65 14.11 14.84 -21.06
N ILE A 66 13.25 14.68 -22.07
CA ILE A 66 11.96 13.98 -21.92
C ILE A 66 12.16 12.53 -21.49
N SER A 67 13.08 11.81 -22.14
CA SER A 67 13.34 10.41 -21.82
C SER A 67 13.93 10.24 -20.42
N LEU A 68 14.82 11.12 -19.97
CA LEU A 68 15.31 11.13 -18.59
C LEU A 68 14.18 11.40 -17.57
N PHE A 69 13.27 12.32 -17.90
CA PHE A 69 12.13 12.65 -17.04
C PHE A 69 11.18 11.46 -16.84
N VAL A 70 10.82 10.77 -17.94
CA VAL A 70 9.99 9.56 -17.91
C VAL A 70 10.67 8.45 -17.10
N LEU A 71 11.99 8.29 -17.25
CA LEU A 71 12.76 7.25 -16.59
C LEU A 71 12.74 7.35 -15.06
N ILE A 72 12.77 8.58 -14.53
CA ILE A 72 12.71 8.86 -13.10
C ILE A 72 11.27 8.76 -12.59
N LEU A 73 10.30 9.26 -13.35
CA LEU A 73 8.90 9.26 -12.93
C LEU A 73 8.23 7.88 -12.97
N ALA A 74 8.59 7.02 -13.94
CA ALA A 74 8.00 5.70 -14.08
C ALA A 74 8.08 4.83 -12.81
N PRO A 75 9.25 4.64 -12.15
CA PRO A 75 9.33 3.85 -10.92
C PRO A 75 8.58 4.51 -9.74
N ILE A 76 8.59 5.84 -9.65
CA ILE A 76 7.84 6.57 -8.62
C ILE A 76 6.34 6.36 -8.82
N ALA A 77 5.85 6.47 -10.06
CA ALA A 77 4.45 6.22 -10.39
C ALA A 77 4.04 4.77 -10.07
N ALA A 78 4.90 3.79 -10.34
CA ALA A 78 4.64 2.39 -9.99
C ALA A 78 4.54 2.17 -8.46
N LEU A 79 5.41 2.82 -7.67
CA LEU A 79 5.35 2.78 -6.21
C LEU A 79 4.05 3.41 -5.68
N LEU A 80 3.66 4.56 -6.22
CA LEU A 80 2.42 5.24 -5.84
C LEU A 80 1.19 4.42 -6.19
N LEU A 81 1.18 3.78 -7.36
CA LEU A 81 0.11 2.89 -7.78
C LEU A 81 -0.02 1.69 -6.83
N LYS A 82 1.10 1.03 -6.47
CA LYS A 82 1.10 -0.06 -5.49
C LYS A 82 0.53 0.37 -4.14
N SER A 83 0.96 1.53 -3.65
CA SER A 83 0.48 2.12 -2.40
C SER A 83 -1.03 2.42 -2.44
N ALA A 84 -1.52 2.97 -3.56
CA ALA A 84 -2.94 3.21 -3.78
C ALA A 84 -3.76 1.91 -3.83
N ILE A 85 -3.25 0.87 -4.49
CA ILE A 85 -3.86 -0.45 -4.54
C ILE A 85 -3.98 -1.04 -3.12
N SER A 86 -2.93 -0.96 -2.30
CA SER A 86 -2.96 -1.40 -0.90
C SER A 86 -4.10 -0.75 -0.12
N ARG A 87 -4.20 0.59 -0.17
CA ARG A 87 -5.26 1.33 0.53
C ARG A 87 -6.67 0.94 0.08
N LYS A 88 -6.87 0.70 -1.22
CA LYS A 88 -8.18 0.28 -1.74
C LYS A 88 -8.57 -1.11 -1.25
N ARG A 89 -7.59 -1.99 -1.02
CA ARG A 89 -7.82 -3.37 -0.59
C ARG A 89 -8.20 -3.45 0.88
N GLU A 90 -7.63 -2.59 1.71
CA GLU A 90 -8.08 -2.39 3.09
C GLU A 90 -9.54 -1.96 3.19
N SER A 91 -9.96 -0.98 2.39
CA SER A 91 -11.37 -0.55 2.35
C SER A 91 -12.30 -1.65 1.84
N LEU A 92 -11.82 -2.47 0.90
CA LEU A 92 -12.56 -3.61 0.39
C LEU A 92 -12.67 -4.70 1.46
N ALA A 93 -11.59 -4.99 2.19
CA ALA A 93 -11.58 -5.94 3.29
C ALA A 93 -12.54 -5.51 4.42
N ASP A 94 -12.61 -4.22 4.76
CA ASP A 94 -13.62 -3.68 5.68
C ASP A 94 -15.05 -3.98 5.21
N ALA A 95 -15.37 -3.68 3.95
CA ALA A 95 -16.69 -3.93 3.40
C ALA A 95 -17.03 -5.43 3.37
N THR A 96 -16.08 -6.29 2.99
CA THR A 96 -16.26 -7.75 2.99
C THR A 96 -16.41 -8.30 4.41
N ALA A 97 -15.67 -7.77 5.39
CA ALA A 97 -15.82 -8.15 6.79
C ALA A 97 -17.23 -7.84 7.30
N VAL A 98 -17.75 -6.65 6.98
CA VAL A 98 -19.14 -6.27 7.28
C VAL A 98 -20.13 -7.22 6.58
N ALA A 99 -19.87 -7.60 5.33
CA ALA A 99 -20.71 -8.56 4.63
C ALA A 99 -20.71 -9.96 5.29
N PHE A 100 -19.58 -10.39 5.86
CA PHE A 100 -19.45 -11.66 6.57
C PHE A 100 -20.12 -11.64 7.94
N THR A 101 -19.94 -10.58 8.73
CA THR A 101 -20.46 -10.50 10.11
C THR A 101 -21.86 -9.94 10.19
N ARG A 102 -22.29 -9.17 9.17
CA ARG A 102 -23.47 -8.29 9.19
C ARG A 102 -23.47 -7.34 10.39
N ASN A 103 -22.28 -7.05 10.93
CA ASN A 103 -22.09 -6.25 12.13
C ASN A 103 -20.97 -5.23 11.91
N PRO A 104 -21.27 -4.07 11.32
CA PRO A 104 -20.29 -3.01 11.12
C PRO A 104 -19.80 -2.38 12.44
N SER A 105 -20.61 -2.43 13.51
CA SER A 105 -20.24 -1.85 14.80
C SER A 105 -19.17 -2.64 15.54
N GLY A 106 -19.15 -3.97 15.39
CA GLY A 106 -18.09 -4.82 15.92
C GLY A 106 -16.71 -4.41 15.41
N LEU A 107 -16.55 -4.31 14.07
CA LEU A 107 -15.28 -3.89 13.46
C LEU A 107 -14.93 -2.44 13.80
N ARG A 108 -15.90 -1.51 13.77
CA ARG A 108 -15.68 -0.11 14.15
C ARG A 108 -15.18 0.02 15.57
N SER A 109 -15.81 -0.67 16.52
CA SER A 109 -15.44 -0.62 17.93
C SER A 109 -14.05 -1.22 18.17
N ALA A 110 -13.68 -2.28 17.43
CA ALA A 110 -12.34 -2.83 17.47
C ALA A 110 -11.28 -1.81 17.01
N LEU A 111 -11.55 -1.08 15.92
CA LEU A 111 -10.68 -0.01 15.43
C LEU A 111 -10.57 1.15 16.42
N GLU A 112 -11.64 1.51 17.14
CA GLU A 112 -11.60 2.53 18.18
C GLU A 112 -10.74 2.11 19.38
N VAL A 113 -10.76 0.82 19.75
CA VAL A 113 -9.87 0.26 20.77
C VAL A 113 -8.42 0.31 20.31
N LEU A 114 -8.14 -0.09 19.06
CA LEU A 114 -6.78 -0.03 18.48
C LEU A 114 -6.26 1.41 18.37
N ALA A 115 -7.12 2.37 18.02
CA ALA A 115 -6.73 3.78 17.92
C ALA A 115 -6.32 4.39 19.28
N GLN A 116 -6.83 3.83 20.38
CA GLN A 116 -6.50 4.24 21.75
C GLN A 116 -5.29 3.49 22.30
N ASP A 117 -4.88 2.40 21.67
CA ASP A 117 -3.70 1.65 22.06
C ASP A 117 -2.45 2.45 21.70
N SER A 118 -1.69 2.86 22.72
CA SER A 118 -0.46 3.63 22.59
C SER A 118 0.77 2.78 22.89
N THR A 119 0.68 1.45 22.76
CA THR A 119 1.78 0.54 23.10
C THR A 119 3.00 0.82 22.22
N VAL A 120 4.01 1.47 22.79
CA VAL A 120 5.24 1.83 22.07
C VAL A 120 6.12 0.59 21.95
N VAL A 121 6.35 0.13 20.73
CA VAL A 121 7.32 -0.94 20.47
C VAL A 121 8.73 -0.45 20.78
N LYS A 122 9.29 -0.94 21.90
CA LYS A 122 10.60 -0.53 22.43
C LYS A 122 11.79 -1.00 21.59
N GLN A 123 11.64 -2.07 20.81
CA GLN A 123 12.69 -2.58 19.93
C GLN A 123 12.18 -2.76 18.50
N ARG A 124 12.62 -1.87 17.62
CA ARG A 124 12.51 -2.02 16.16
C ARG A 124 13.65 -2.88 15.66
N SER A 125 13.33 -3.96 14.98
CA SER A 125 14.28 -4.63 14.09
C SER A 125 13.60 -4.94 12.77
N ASN A 126 14.20 -4.47 11.67
CA ASN A 126 13.72 -4.75 10.31
C ASN A 126 13.61 -6.25 10.03
N ALA A 127 14.42 -7.07 10.70
CA ALA A 127 14.47 -8.52 10.51
C ALA A 127 13.21 -9.25 11.03
N VAL A 128 12.52 -8.70 12.04
CA VAL A 128 11.33 -9.32 12.65
C VAL A 128 10.05 -8.51 12.44
N ALA A 129 10.13 -7.33 11.81
CA ALA A 129 9.00 -6.44 11.59
C ALA A 129 7.82 -7.10 10.84
N HIS A 130 8.08 -8.12 10.02
CA HIS A 130 7.08 -8.88 9.27
C HIS A 130 6.26 -9.88 10.11
N ILE A 131 6.64 -10.12 11.37
CA ILE A 131 5.92 -11.00 12.32
C ILE A 131 4.92 -10.19 13.17
N TRP A 132 5.06 -8.87 13.20
CA TRP A 132 4.26 -8.01 14.07
C TRP A 132 2.94 -7.64 13.43
N ILE A 133 1.88 -7.63 14.25
CA ILE A 133 0.53 -7.20 13.85
C ILE A 133 0.51 -5.70 13.54
N GLU A 134 1.37 -4.92 14.22
CA GLU A 134 1.60 -3.50 13.96
C GLU A 134 3.09 -3.28 13.66
N SER A 135 3.39 -2.60 12.55
CA SER A 135 4.78 -2.36 12.12
C SER A 135 5.50 -1.46 13.14
N PRO A 136 6.57 -1.95 13.79
CA PRO A 136 7.30 -1.15 14.76
C PRO A 136 8.05 0.01 14.10
N LEU A 137 8.20 -0.03 12.76
CA LEU A 137 8.92 0.95 11.96
C LEU A 137 8.08 2.17 11.59
N ASP A 138 6.77 2.13 11.86
CA ASP A 138 5.82 3.18 11.55
C ASP A 138 5.95 4.31 12.59
N GLY A 139 7.10 4.99 12.56
CA GLY A 139 7.26 6.27 13.22
C GLY A 139 6.34 7.30 12.56
N LYS A 140 5.87 8.28 13.35
CA LYS A 140 4.98 9.41 12.99
C LYS A 140 5.43 10.27 11.77
N SER A 141 6.48 9.89 11.06
CA SER A 141 7.12 10.62 9.97
C SER A 141 7.41 9.77 8.72
N VAL A 142 6.77 8.60 8.55
CA VAL A 142 6.66 8.01 7.21
C VAL A 142 5.41 8.64 6.58
N SER A 143 5.59 9.42 5.51
CA SER A 143 4.50 10.21 4.91
C SER A 143 3.26 9.35 4.68
N GLN A 144 2.06 9.95 4.73
CA GLN A 144 0.78 9.30 4.39
C GLN A 144 0.81 8.56 3.03
N MET A 145 1.79 8.85 2.17
CA MET A 145 2.02 8.19 0.89
C MET A 145 2.64 6.78 1.02
N PHE A 146 3.23 6.43 2.18
CA PHE A 146 3.86 5.13 2.46
C PHE A 146 3.17 4.31 3.55
N ALA A 147 2.12 4.82 4.19
CA ALA A 147 1.30 4.03 5.10
C ALA A 147 0.64 2.88 4.30
N SER A 148 0.86 1.64 4.75
CA SER A 148 0.27 0.43 4.13
C SER A 148 -1.24 0.35 4.35
N HIS A 149 -1.74 1.02 5.40
CA HIS A 149 -3.16 1.12 5.75
C HIS A 149 -3.67 2.56 5.61
N PRO A 150 -4.93 2.77 5.16
CA PRO A 150 -5.58 4.06 5.27
C PRO A 150 -5.71 4.47 6.75
N PRO A 151 -5.75 5.79 7.06
CA PRO A 151 -5.87 6.26 8.43
C PRO A 151 -7.06 5.60 9.15
N ILE A 152 -6.85 5.15 10.38
CA ILE A 152 -7.88 4.45 11.18
C ILE A 152 -9.16 5.28 11.29
N GLN A 153 -9.04 6.60 11.43
CA GLN A 153 -10.19 7.52 11.50
C GLN A 153 -11.06 7.46 10.24
N GLN A 154 -10.45 7.35 9.05
CA GLN A 154 -11.18 7.24 7.78
C GLN A 154 -11.97 5.92 7.69
N ARG A 155 -11.39 4.82 8.20
CA ARG A 155 -12.06 3.51 8.27
C ARG A 155 -13.24 3.57 9.24
N ILE A 156 -13.05 4.14 10.43
CA ILE A 156 -14.12 4.33 11.43
C ILE A 156 -15.29 5.12 10.84
N GLU A 157 -15.04 6.24 10.15
CA GLU A 157 -16.09 7.04 9.51
C GLU A 157 -16.85 6.25 8.45
N THR A 158 -16.14 5.44 7.66
CA THR A 158 -16.75 4.60 6.63
C THR A 158 -17.68 3.55 7.23
N LEU A 159 -17.25 2.88 8.30
CA LEU A 159 -18.06 1.89 9.02
C LEU A 159 -19.28 2.52 9.71
N ARG A 160 -19.14 3.73 10.28
CA ARG A 160 -20.29 4.50 10.82
C ARG A 160 -21.34 4.78 9.75
N LYS A 161 -20.93 5.10 8.51
CA LYS A 161 -21.88 5.30 7.40
C LYS A 161 -22.61 4.00 7.03
N MET A 162 -21.93 2.85 7.13
CA MET A 162 -22.55 1.54 6.89
C MET A 162 -23.56 1.16 7.98
N GLU A 163 -23.32 1.53 9.25
CA GLU A 163 -24.32 1.35 10.33
C GLU A 163 -25.61 2.14 10.07
N GLY A 164 -25.48 3.36 9.54
CA GLY A 164 -26.63 4.24 9.24
C GLY A 164 -27.39 3.90 7.96
N THR A 165 -26.90 2.96 7.15
CA THR A 165 -27.54 2.57 5.88
C THR A 165 -28.22 1.21 6.06
N PRO A 166 -29.55 1.10 5.97
CA PRO A 166 -30.23 -0.19 6.08
C PRO A 166 -29.76 -1.14 4.98
N LEU A 167 -29.36 -2.35 5.37
CA LEU A 167 -28.98 -3.42 4.45
C LEU A 167 -30.26 -4.01 3.83
N ASN A 168 -30.73 -3.37 2.74
CA ASN A 168 -31.85 -3.86 1.93
C ASN A 168 -31.42 -5.01 1.02
#